data_AF-Q5DCH1-F1
#
_entry.id   AF-Q5DCH1-F1
#
_cell.length_a   1.000
_cell.length_b   1.000
_cell.length_c   1.000
_cell.angle_alpha   90.00
_cell.angle_beta   90.00
_cell.angle_gamma   90.00
#
_symmetry.space_group_name_H-M   'P 1'
#
loop_
_entity.id
_entity.type
_entity.pdbx_description
1 polymer ?
#
loop_
_entity_poly.entity_id
_entity_poly.type
_entity_poly.pdbx_seq_one_letter_code
_entity_poly.pdbx_strand_id
1 'polypeptide(L)'
;MWYSHFSDKPVGEISELITCIKKVVYAQSLWGLLSCMLIRCTHLVIISVHLKASGLRNSQIGKTIAEIESLGYLVQAFYETQPSGTHLIIAGDFNLFPTHEAYRVLREHGLWPVLKGEHQTTLNHSEGRSNHLRAYDNAWLSADLSISSGSTARWTGDSGVILKGLRHPLIPEETGSGANGLVSDHAPIWFDINLPYG
;
A
#
# COMPACT_ATOMS: atom_id res chain seq x y z
N MET A 1 9.78 -14.64 9.69
CA MET A 1 9.01 -14.80 10.93
C MET A 1 9.23 -13.54 11.73
N TRP A 2 8.25 -12.64 11.83
CA TRP A 2 8.44 -11.36 12.51
C TRP A 2 7.21 -11.02 13.35
N TYR A 3 7.48 -10.64 14.60
CA TYR A 3 6.50 -10.29 15.63
C TYR A 3 6.09 -8.81 15.50
N SER A 4 4.80 -8.52 15.57
CA SER A 4 4.27 -7.17 15.79
C SER A 4 4.22 -6.88 17.30
N HIS A 5 4.73 -5.72 17.71
CA HIS A 5 4.63 -5.23 19.07
C HIS A 5 3.40 -4.32 19.17
N PHE A 6 2.38 -4.76 19.93
CA PHE A 6 1.18 -3.98 20.21
C PHE A 6 1.39 -3.28 21.56
N SER A 7 1.41 -1.95 21.57
CA SER A 7 1.39 -1.16 22.80
C SER A 7 0.03 -1.26 23.48
N ASP A 8 0.04 -1.41 24.80
CA ASP A 8 -1.08 -1.67 25.71
C ASP A 8 -2.38 -0.91 25.38
N LYS A 9 -3.34 -1.59 24.73
CA LYS A 9 -4.75 -1.20 24.58
C LYS A 9 -5.66 -2.44 24.62
N PRO A 10 -6.94 -2.30 25.02
CA PRO A 10 -7.75 -3.42 25.49
C PRO A 10 -7.93 -4.50 24.41
N VAL A 11 -7.68 -5.73 24.82
CA VAL A 11 -7.43 -6.93 24.02
C VAL A 11 -8.61 -7.38 23.13
N GLY A 12 -9.79 -6.75 23.25
CA GLY A 12 -11.02 -7.13 22.55
C GLY A 12 -11.10 -6.70 21.08
N GLU A 13 -11.06 -5.39 20.79
CA GLU A 13 -11.40 -4.82 19.47
C GLU A 13 -10.31 -5.09 18.40
N ILE A 14 -9.04 -5.16 18.82
CA ILE A 14 -7.93 -5.50 17.92
C ILE A 14 -7.96 -6.99 17.54
N SER A 15 -8.48 -7.86 18.42
CA SER A 15 -8.53 -9.31 18.18
C SER A 15 -9.52 -9.70 17.08
N GLU A 16 -10.63 -8.97 16.94
CA GLU A 16 -11.64 -9.21 15.91
C GLU A 16 -11.18 -8.74 14.53
N LEU A 17 -10.53 -7.56 14.44
CA LEU A 17 -9.89 -7.11 13.20
C LEU A 17 -8.79 -8.08 12.77
N ILE A 18 -7.93 -8.51 13.70
CA ILE A 18 -6.90 -9.51 13.42
C ILE A 18 -7.54 -10.84 12.98
N THR A 19 -8.67 -11.24 13.55
CA THR A 19 -9.37 -12.48 13.17
C THR A 19 -10.03 -12.37 11.80
N CYS A 20 -10.64 -11.23 11.49
CA CYS A 20 -11.22 -10.95 10.17
C CYS A 20 -10.14 -10.87 9.09
N ILE A 21 -9.05 -10.14 9.37
CA ILE A 21 -7.89 -10.06 8.48
C ILE A 21 -7.23 -11.43 8.33
N LYS A 22 -7.05 -12.21 9.40
CA LYS A 22 -6.58 -13.60 9.29
C LYS A 22 -7.53 -14.42 8.42
N LYS A 23 -8.85 -14.28 8.51
CA LYS A 23 -9.79 -14.99 7.62
C LYS A 23 -9.65 -14.56 6.16
N VAL A 24 -9.49 -13.27 5.87
CA VAL A 24 -9.29 -12.74 4.49
C VAL A 24 -7.92 -13.15 3.93
N VAL A 25 -6.86 -12.99 4.72
CA VAL A 25 -5.47 -13.34 4.37
C VAL A 25 -5.30 -14.84 4.15
N TYR A 26 -5.85 -15.68 5.04
CA TYR A 26 -5.71 -17.13 4.98
C TYR A 26 -6.60 -17.78 3.91
N ALA A 27 -7.74 -17.16 3.56
CA ALA A 27 -8.61 -17.65 2.49
C ALA A 27 -8.10 -17.32 1.08
N GLN A 28 -7.28 -16.27 0.92
CA GLN A 28 -6.95 -15.70 -0.40
C GLN A 28 -5.44 -15.66 -0.73
N SER A 29 -4.56 -16.17 0.13
CA SER A 29 -3.09 -16.14 -0.06
C SER A 29 -2.48 -14.74 -0.18
N LEU A 30 -3.16 -13.73 0.38
CA LEU A 30 -2.67 -12.35 0.47
C LEU A 30 -1.49 -12.27 1.44
N TRP A 31 -0.31 -11.87 0.97
CA TRP A 31 0.82 -11.57 1.86
C TRP A 31 0.71 -10.12 2.32
N GLY A 32 0.46 -9.91 3.62
CA GLY A 32 0.33 -8.57 4.17
C GLY A 32 0.69 -8.47 5.65
N LEU A 33 1.20 -7.31 6.05
CA LEU A 33 1.50 -6.97 7.45
C LEU A 33 0.47 -5.94 7.93
N LEU A 34 -0.17 -6.22 9.05
CA LEU A 34 -1.04 -5.26 9.75
C LEU A 34 -0.27 -4.63 10.90
N SER A 35 -0.28 -3.30 10.97
CA SER A 35 0.22 -2.55 12.12
C SER A 35 -0.82 -1.53 12.58
N CYS A 36 -1.08 -1.48 13.88
CA CYS A 36 -1.94 -0.49 14.52
C CYS A 36 -1.07 0.36 15.46
N MET A 37 -1.12 1.67 15.30
CA MET A 37 -0.25 2.61 15.98
C MET A 37 -1.05 3.77 16.56
N LEU A 38 -0.63 4.24 17.74
CA LEU A 38 -1.07 5.51 18.32
C LEU A 38 0.07 6.51 18.23
N ILE A 39 -0.07 7.54 17.40
CA ILE A 39 0.93 8.59 17.22
C ILE A 39 0.27 9.92 17.56
N ARG A 40 0.75 10.61 18.60
CA ARG A 40 0.23 11.93 19.02
C ARG A 40 -1.30 11.97 19.16
N CYS A 41 -1.86 10.96 19.83
CA CYS A 41 -3.32 10.76 20.01
C CYS A 41 -4.10 10.44 18.72
N THR A 42 -3.44 10.30 17.58
CA THR A 42 -4.03 9.82 16.33
C THR A 42 -3.91 8.31 16.23
N HIS A 43 -5.05 7.63 16.03
CA HIS A 43 -5.10 6.20 15.77
C HIS A 43 -4.89 5.94 14.28
N LEU A 44 -3.85 5.18 13.94
CA LEU A 44 -3.50 4.85 12.56
C LEU A 44 -3.38 3.34 12.40
N VAL A 45 -4.07 2.78 11.42
CA VAL A 45 -3.89 1.40 10.98
C VAL A 45 -3.24 1.42 9.60
N ILE A 46 -2.08 0.77 9.49
CA ILE A 46 -1.37 0.57 8.23
C ILE A 46 -1.42 -0.90 7.87
N ILE A 47 -1.82 -1.17 6.63
CA ILE A 47 -1.86 -2.50 6.03
C ILE A 47 -0.87 -2.50 4.87
N SER A 48 0.18 -3.31 5.00
CA SER A 48 1.09 -3.59 3.90
C SER A 48 0.51 -4.69 3.02
N VAL A 49 0.53 -4.51 1.70
CA VAL A 49 0.09 -5.52 0.74
C VAL A 49 1.15 -5.76 -0.33
N HIS A 50 1.22 -6.98 -0.84
CA HIS A 50 1.91 -7.30 -2.09
C HIS A 50 1.01 -8.23 -2.89
N LEU A 51 0.29 -7.65 -3.86
CA LEU A 51 -0.69 -8.36 -4.66
C LEU A 51 0.01 -9.18 -5.75
N LYS A 52 -0.65 -10.24 -6.21
CA LYS A 52 -0.12 -11.11 -7.24
C LYS A 52 0.07 -10.34 -8.53
N ALA A 53 1.28 -10.39 -9.09
CA ALA A 53 1.55 -9.86 -10.42
C ALA A 53 0.65 -10.52 -11.48
N SER A 54 0.19 -9.73 -12.45
CA SER A 54 -0.69 -10.19 -13.53
C SER A 54 -0.05 -11.22 -14.46
N GLY A 55 1.24 -11.52 -14.29
CA GLY A 55 1.99 -12.53 -15.02
C GLY A 55 2.30 -12.12 -16.47
N LEU A 56 3.11 -12.93 -17.15
CA LEU A 56 3.39 -12.72 -18.57
C LEU A 56 2.06 -12.76 -19.36
N ARG A 57 1.87 -11.76 -20.24
CA ARG A 57 0.67 -11.60 -21.08
C ARG A 57 -0.65 -11.64 -20.28
N ASN A 58 -0.65 -11.08 -19.06
CA ASN A 58 -1.83 -11.00 -18.18
C ASN A 58 -2.42 -12.36 -17.79
N SER A 59 -1.63 -13.44 -17.84
CA SER A 59 -2.08 -14.81 -17.52
C SER A 59 -2.60 -15.01 -16.09
N GLN A 60 -2.31 -14.09 -15.18
CA GLN A 60 -2.75 -14.11 -13.77
C GLN A 60 -3.59 -12.90 -13.39
N ILE A 61 -4.02 -12.07 -14.35
CA ILE A 61 -4.77 -10.84 -14.04
C ILE A 61 -6.06 -11.11 -13.25
N GLY A 62 -6.72 -12.25 -13.50
CA GLY A 62 -7.91 -12.65 -12.74
C GLY A 62 -7.62 -12.88 -11.25
N LYS A 63 -6.42 -13.36 -10.89
CA LYS A 63 -6.02 -13.49 -9.49
C LYS A 63 -5.73 -12.15 -8.85
N THR A 64 -5.03 -11.26 -9.56
CA THR A 64 -4.80 -9.89 -9.09
C THR A 64 -6.13 -9.18 -8.82
N ILE A 65 -7.12 -9.33 -9.72
CA ILE A 65 -8.46 -8.75 -9.54
C ILE A 65 -9.17 -9.34 -8.31
N ALA A 66 -9.16 -10.67 -8.13
CA ALA A 66 -9.80 -11.32 -6.99
C ALA A 66 -9.17 -10.90 -5.63
N GLU A 67 -7.86 -10.70 -5.60
CA GLU A 67 -7.18 -10.17 -4.40
C GLU A 67 -7.59 -8.71 -4.12
N ILE A 68 -7.77 -7.88 -5.16
CA ILE A 68 -8.26 -6.50 -5.01
C ILE A 68 -9.70 -6.47 -4.49
N GLU A 69 -10.58 -7.32 -5.02
CA GLU A 69 -11.94 -7.48 -4.50
C GLU A 69 -11.92 -7.85 -3.01
N SER A 70 -10.96 -8.68 -2.60
CA SER A 70 -10.78 -9.06 -1.19
C SER A 70 -10.30 -7.92 -0.29
N LEU A 71 -9.59 -6.94 -0.83
CA LEU A 71 -9.28 -5.72 -0.09
C LEU A 71 -10.56 -4.93 0.24
N GLY A 72 -11.61 -5.01 -0.59
CA GLY A 72 -12.91 -4.42 -0.29
C GLY A 72 -13.50 -4.96 1.02
N TYR A 73 -13.54 -6.29 1.18
CA TYR A 73 -14.00 -6.92 2.43
C TYR A 73 -13.13 -6.51 3.63
N LEU A 74 -11.82 -6.37 3.44
CA LEU A 74 -10.92 -5.93 4.48
C LEU A 74 -11.19 -4.48 4.91
N VAL A 75 -11.46 -3.59 3.95
CA VAL A 75 -11.83 -2.19 4.24
C VAL A 75 -13.17 -2.10 4.96
N GLN A 76 -14.16 -2.89 4.52
CA GLN A 76 -15.45 -2.97 5.19
C GLN A 76 -15.28 -3.44 6.65
N ALA A 77 -14.54 -4.53 6.87
CA ALA A 77 -14.28 -5.05 8.21
C ALA A 77 -13.53 -4.05 9.09
N PHE A 78 -12.61 -3.26 8.51
CA PHE A 78 -11.95 -2.17 9.23
C PHE A 78 -12.99 -1.16 9.76
N TYR A 79 -13.87 -0.65 8.90
CA TYR A 79 -14.88 0.32 9.33
C TYR A 79 -15.92 -0.24 10.31
N GLU A 80 -16.20 -1.54 10.25
CA GLU A 80 -17.12 -2.20 11.18
C GLU A 80 -16.52 -2.45 12.56
N THR A 81 -15.18 -2.58 12.66
CA THR A 81 -14.52 -3.03 13.90
C THR A 81 -13.67 -1.96 14.58
N GLN A 82 -13.23 -0.93 13.86
CA GLN A 82 -12.36 0.09 14.42
C GLN A 82 -13.13 1.28 14.98
N PRO A 83 -12.68 1.87 16.10
CA PRO A 83 -13.30 3.07 16.64
C PRO A 83 -13.30 4.23 15.64
N SER A 84 -14.38 5.01 15.64
CA SER A 84 -14.47 6.27 14.89
C SER A 84 -13.26 7.16 15.16
N GLY A 85 -12.68 7.74 14.10
CA GLY A 85 -11.45 8.53 14.18
C GLY A 85 -10.16 7.71 14.08
N THR A 86 -10.25 6.40 13.85
CA THR A 86 -9.11 5.58 13.41
C THR A 86 -8.95 5.71 11.90
N HIS A 87 -7.75 6.08 11.45
CA HIS A 87 -7.45 6.25 10.03
C HIS A 87 -6.85 4.98 9.42
N LEU A 88 -7.15 4.70 8.15
CA LEU A 88 -6.65 3.54 7.42
C LEU A 88 -5.69 3.97 6.30
N ILE A 89 -4.58 3.25 6.21
CA ILE A 89 -3.63 3.30 5.09
C ILE A 89 -3.40 1.89 4.59
N ILE A 90 -3.60 1.64 3.30
CA ILE A 90 -3.20 0.37 2.64
C ILE A 90 -2.07 0.68 1.66
N ALA A 91 -0.87 0.17 1.88
CA ALA A 91 0.32 0.53 1.10
C ALA A 91 1.12 -0.69 0.63
N GLY A 92 1.74 -0.58 -0.54
CA GLY A 92 2.64 -1.61 -1.07
C GLY A 92 2.54 -1.77 -2.58
N ASP A 93 2.91 -2.95 -3.08
CA ASP A 93 2.86 -3.29 -4.50
C ASP A 93 1.49 -3.87 -4.84
N PHE A 94 0.72 -3.10 -5.61
CA PHE A 94 -0.63 -3.42 -6.04
C PHE A 94 -0.66 -4.13 -7.40
N ASN A 95 0.45 -4.17 -8.13
CA ASN A 95 0.60 -4.84 -9.43
C ASN A 95 -0.37 -4.42 -10.55
N LEU A 96 -1.23 -3.42 -10.33
CA LEU A 96 -2.05 -2.73 -11.34
C LEU A 96 -2.03 -1.21 -11.10
N PHE A 97 -2.38 -0.45 -12.12
CA PHE A 97 -2.45 1.01 -12.02
C PHE A 97 -3.59 1.44 -11.08
N PRO A 98 -3.43 2.51 -10.29
CA PRO A 98 -4.46 2.97 -9.35
C PRO A 98 -5.78 3.39 -10.04
N THR A 99 -5.72 3.76 -11.32
CA THR A 99 -6.89 4.09 -12.16
C THR A 99 -7.59 2.87 -12.75
N HIS A 100 -7.04 1.66 -12.57
CA HIS A 100 -7.65 0.43 -13.06
C HIS A 100 -9.02 0.20 -12.41
N GLU A 101 -9.95 -0.38 -13.17
CA GLU A 101 -11.35 -0.55 -12.75
C GLU A 101 -11.51 -1.51 -11.57
N ALA A 102 -10.60 -2.49 -11.43
CA ALA A 102 -10.57 -3.39 -10.28
C ALA A 102 -10.53 -2.64 -8.93
N TYR A 103 -9.90 -1.46 -8.87
CA TYR A 103 -9.86 -0.65 -7.64
C TYR A 103 -11.13 0.18 -7.39
N ARG A 104 -12.19 0.02 -8.20
CA ARG A 104 -13.48 0.67 -7.95
C ARG A 104 -13.99 0.35 -6.55
N VAL A 105 -13.81 -0.89 -6.08
CA VAL A 105 -14.21 -1.32 -4.74
C VAL A 105 -13.57 -0.46 -3.63
N LEU A 106 -12.28 -0.12 -3.76
CA LEU A 106 -11.60 0.74 -2.78
C LEU A 106 -12.13 2.17 -2.83
N ARG A 107 -12.35 2.70 -4.03
CA ARG A 107 -12.91 4.06 -4.23
C ARG A 107 -14.32 4.18 -3.69
N GLU A 108 -15.16 3.16 -3.90
CA GLU A 108 -16.54 3.10 -3.36
C GLU A 108 -16.56 3.06 -1.83
N HIS A 109 -15.53 2.47 -1.20
CA HIS A 109 -15.30 2.55 0.24
C HIS A 109 -14.59 3.85 0.69
N GLY A 110 -14.44 4.83 -0.20
CA GLY A 110 -13.88 6.14 0.11
C GLY A 110 -12.37 6.15 0.31
N LEU A 111 -11.64 5.18 -0.25
CA LEU A 111 -10.18 5.20 -0.29
C LEU A 111 -9.66 5.87 -1.57
N TRP A 112 -8.54 6.57 -1.45
CA TRP A 112 -7.92 7.32 -2.55
C TRP A 112 -6.42 7.01 -2.65
N PRO A 113 -5.87 6.81 -3.86
CA PRO A 113 -4.46 6.55 -4.04
C PRO A 113 -3.64 7.85 -3.93
N VAL A 114 -2.45 7.78 -3.31
CA VAL A 114 -1.53 8.93 -3.21
C VAL A 114 -0.80 9.24 -4.52
N LEU A 115 -0.53 8.21 -5.35
CA LEU A 115 0.02 8.38 -6.69
C LEU A 115 -1.09 8.23 -7.74
N LYS A 116 -1.20 9.19 -8.67
CA LYS A 116 -2.30 9.26 -9.66
C LYS A 116 -2.10 8.41 -10.93
N GLY A 117 -1.08 7.55 -10.96
CA GLY A 117 -0.81 6.63 -12.07
C GLY A 117 0.25 7.10 -13.07
N GLU A 118 0.59 8.40 -13.07
CA GLU A 118 1.61 8.97 -13.96
C GLU A 118 3.05 8.73 -13.47
N HIS A 119 3.21 8.21 -12.25
CA HIS A 119 4.51 8.00 -11.63
C HIS A 119 5.04 6.59 -11.94
N GLN A 120 6.25 6.50 -12.47
CA GLN A 120 6.91 5.22 -12.69
C GLN A 120 7.52 4.72 -11.38
N THR A 121 7.05 3.57 -10.91
CA THR A 121 7.55 2.89 -9.70
C THR A 121 8.46 1.71 -10.01
N THR A 122 8.54 1.27 -11.27
CA THR A 122 9.45 0.18 -11.71
C THR A 122 10.65 0.74 -12.48
N LEU A 123 11.84 0.20 -12.22
CA LEU A 123 13.13 0.74 -12.69
C LEU A 123 13.67 0.04 -13.94
N ASN A 124 12.94 -0.92 -14.51
CA ASN A 124 13.39 -1.71 -15.65
C ASN A 124 13.65 -0.85 -16.91
N HIS A 125 14.91 -0.85 -17.35
CA HIS A 125 15.40 -0.29 -18.61
C HIS A 125 15.28 -1.30 -19.76
N SER A 126 14.07 -1.69 -20.17
CA SER A 126 13.93 -2.35 -21.47
C SER A 126 13.66 -1.30 -22.54
N GLU A 127 14.73 -0.80 -23.16
CA GLU A 127 14.66 -0.06 -24.43
C GLU A 127 13.79 -0.87 -25.41
N GLY A 128 12.62 -0.35 -25.78
CA GLY A 128 11.76 -0.95 -26.80
C GLY A 128 10.41 -1.50 -26.33
N ARG A 129 10.07 -1.44 -25.04
CA ARG A 129 8.68 -1.61 -24.59
C ARG A 129 8.07 -0.26 -24.27
N SER A 130 6.98 0.04 -24.98
CA SER A 130 6.19 1.27 -24.85
C SER A 130 6.11 1.77 -23.41
N ASN A 131 6.50 3.04 -23.23
CA ASN A 131 6.51 3.87 -22.02
C ASN A 131 5.15 3.96 -21.31
N HIS A 132 4.58 2.84 -20.89
CA HIS A 132 3.47 2.85 -19.95
C HIS A 132 4.11 2.99 -18.58
N LEU A 133 4.25 4.23 -18.09
CA LEU A 133 4.66 4.54 -16.73
C LEU A 133 3.75 3.77 -15.76
N ARG A 134 4.28 2.82 -14.99
CA ARG A 134 3.47 1.96 -14.10
C ARG A 134 3.69 2.32 -12.64
N ALA A 135 2.68 2.94 -12.03
CA ALA A 135 2.57 3.13 -10.59
C ALA A 135 1.95 1.86 -9.99
N TYR A 136 2.73 0.79 -9.88
CA TYR A 136 2.32 -0.43 -9.22
C TYR A 136 2.39 -0.28 -7.70
N ASP A 137 3.38 0.47 -7.21
CA ASP A 137 3.48 0.81 -5.81
C ASP A 137 2.59 2.02 -5.49
N ASN A 138 1.79 1.93 -4.42
CA ASN A 138 0.93 3.03 -3.99
C ASN A 138 0.63 2.96 -2.48
N ALA A 139 -0.02 4.01 -1.98
CA ALA A 139 -0.70 4.02 -0.70
C ALA A 139 -2.14 4.51 -0.92
N TRP A 140 -3.10 3.81 -0.35
CA TRP A 140 -4.52 4.15 -0.38
C TRP A 140 -4.94 4.64 0.99
N LEU A 141 -5.43 5.87 1.05
CA LEU A 141 -5.79 6.56 2.30
C LEU A 141 -7.30 6.61 2.45
N SER A 142 -7.81 6.41 3.67
CA SER A 142 -9.22 6.64 4.00
C SER A 142 -9.63 8.12 3.82
N ALA A 143 -10.91 8.38 3.56
CA ALA A 143 -11.44 9.72 3.23
C ALA A 143 -11.21 10.79 4.31
N ASP A 144 -11.14 10.38 5.57
CA ASP A 144 -10.83 11.24 6.70
C ASP A 144 -9.37 11.71 6.71
N LEU A 145 -8.46 11.07 5.99
CA LEU A 145 -7.09 11.58 5.74
C LEU A 145 -7.01 12.53 4.54
N SER A 146 -8.10 12.75 3.80
CA SER A 146 -8.07 13.64 2.63
C SER A 146 -7.80 15.11 3.01
N ILE A 147 -7.22 15.88 2.08
CA ILE A 147 -6.96 17.32 2.25
C ILE A 147 -8.24 18.10 2.56
N SER A 148 -9.38 17.64 2.03
CA SER A 148 -10.71 18.22 2.22
C SER A 148 -11.41 17.79 3.50
N SER A 149 -10.83 16.87 4.27
CA SER A 149 -11.46 16.42 5.51
C SER A 149 -11.34 17.49 6.60
N GLY A 150 -12.31 17.51 7.52
CA GLY A 150 -12.22 18.27 8.76
C GLY A 150 -11.33 17.59 9.83
N SER A 151 -10.63 16.51 9.47
CA SER A 151 -9.76 15.78 10.40
C SER A 151 -8.54 16.60 10.75
N THR A 152 -8.08 16.42 11.98
CA THR A 152 -6.84 17.02 12.48
C THR A 152 -5.61 16.35 11.88
N ALA A 153 -5.69 15.05 11.58
CA ALA A 153 -4.68 14.31 10.82
C ALA A 153 -5.07 14.25 9.33
N ARG A 154 -4.16 14.63 8.45
CA ARG A 154 -4.44 14.72 7.01
C ARG A 154 -3.18 14.55 6.17
N TRP A 155 -3.36 13.97 4.99
CA TRP A 155 -2.37 14.02 3.92
C TRP A 155 -2.13 15.46 3.50
N THR A 156 -0.87 15.84 3.32
CA THR A 156 -0.50 17.21 2.92
C THR A 156 -0.76 17.48 1.44
N GLY A 157 -0.95 16.43 0.65
CA GLY A 157 -0.93 16.49 -0.82
C GLY A 157 0.43 16.18 -1.43
N ASP A 158 1.47 16.13 -0.60
CA ASP A 158 2.82 15.80 -1.04
C ASP A 158 3.01 14.28 -1.09
N SER A 159 3.47 13.80 -2.25
CA SER A 159 3.84 12.42 -2.51
C SER A 159 4.80 12.33 -3.68
N GLY A 160 5.48 11.19 -3.82
CA GLY A 160 6.33 10.96 -4.97
C GLY A 160 7.07 9.62 -4.95
N VAL A 161 7.97 9.46 -5.92
CA VAL A 161 8.83 8.28 -6.08
C VAL A 161 10.27 8.68 -5.83
N ILE A 162 10.97 7.92 -5.00
CA ILE A 162 12.39 8.12 -4.71
C ILE A 162 13.20 7.45 -5.81
N LEU A 163 13.80 8.24 -6.71
CA LEU A 163 14.59 7.75 -7.85
C LEU A 163 16.11 7.92 -7.67
N LYS A 164 16.54 8.53 -6.57
CA LYS A 164 17.96 8.80 -6.25
C LYS A 164 18.45 7.83 -5.19
N GLY A 165 19.73 7.45 -5.27
CA GLY A 165 20.38 6.61 -4.26
C GLY A 165 19.92 5.15 -4.25
N LEU A 166 19.29 4.68 -5.33
CA LEU A 166 18.77 3.30 -5.44
C LEU A 166 19.83 2.27 -5.85
N ARG A 167 21.11 2.66 -5.88
CA ARG A 167 22.21 1.81 -6.30
C ARG A 167 23.19 1.61 -5.16
N HIS A 168 23.76 0.41 -5.08
CA HIS A 168 24.67 0.05 -4.00
C HIS A 168 25.97 -0.56 -4.55
N PRO A 169 27.15 -0.08 -4.12
CA PRO A 169 28.44 -0.46 -4.71
C PRO A 169 28.80 -1.94 -4.56
N LEU A 170 28.11 -2.69 -3.69
CA LEU A 170 28.30 -4.15 -3.53
C LEU A 170 27.27 -5.00 -4.28
N ILE A 171 26.30 -4.39 -4.96
CA ILE A 171 25.33 -5.12 -5.77
C ILE A 171 25.86 -5.19 -7.21
N PRO A 172 25.90 -6.36 -7.85
CA PRO A 172 26.26 -6.47 -9.25
C PRO A 172 25.30 -5.70 -10.16
N GLU A 173 25.81 -5.10 -11.23
CA GLU A 173 24.95 -4.48 -12.24
C GLU A 173 24.11 -5.52 -13.01
N GLU A 174 22.98 -5.10 -13.60
CA GLU A 174 22.05 -5.99 -14.32
C GLU A 174 22.69 -6.74 -15.49
N THR A 175 23.70 -6.14 -16.13
CA THR A 175 24.46 -6.76 -17.22
C THR A 175 25.46 -7.81 -16.73
N GLY A 176 25.62 -7.97 -15.41
CA GLY A 176 26.61 -8.85 -14.79
C GLY A 176 28.06 -8.38 -14.93
N SER A 177 28.30 -7.20 -15.48
CA SER A 177 29.64 -6.67 -15.80
C SER A 177 29.96 -5.37 -15.06
N GLY A 178 29.74 -5.36 -13.74
CA GLY A 178 30.01 -4.20 -12.91
C GLY A 178 29.52 -4.36 -11.47
N ALA A 179 29.86 -3.39 -10.64
CA ALA A 179 29.31 -3.19 -9.31
C ALA A 179 28.52 -1.87 -9.31
N ASN A 180 27.68 -1.61 -8.29
CA ASN A 180 26.74 -0.48 -8.26
C ASN A 180 25.38 -0.73 -8.96
N GLY A 181 24.90 -1.96 -8.85
CA GLY A 181 23.56 -2.38 -9.28
C GLY A 181 22.43 -1.78 -8.44
N LEU A 182 21.20 -1.91 -8.96
CA LEU A 182 19.98 -1.48 -8.29
C LEU A 182 19.68 -2.37 -7.07
N VAL A 183 19.22 -1.75 -5.98
CA VAL A 183 18.80 -2.48 -4.77
C VAL A 183 17.48 -3.23 -4.95
N SER A 184 16.66 -2.80 -5.90
CA SER A 184 15.37 -3.38 -6.27
C SER A 184 15.01 -2.92 -7.69
N ASP A 185 14.18 -3.69 -8.38
CA ASP A 185 13.52 -3.31 -9.64
C ASP A 185 12.30 -2.40 -9.40
N HIS A 186 11.94 -2.14 -8.15
CA HIS A 186 10.94 -1.16 -7.73
C HIS A 186 11.59 0.01 -6.97
N ALA A 187 11.04 1.20 -7.18
CA ALA A 187 11.44 2.44 -6.52
C ALA A 187 10.52 2.70 -5.32
N PRO A 188 11.06 3.07 -4.14
CA PRO A 188 10.24 3.44 -3.00
C PRO A 188 9.34 4.64 -3.31
N ILE A 189 8.14 4.64 -2.74
CA ILE A 189 7.26 5.80 -2.75
C ILE A 189 7.33 6.51 -1.40
N TRP A 190 6.97 7.80 -1.39
CA TRP A 190 6.79 8.57 -0.17
C TRP A 190 5.50 9.39 -0.26
N PHE A 191 4.93 9.70 0.89
CA PHE A 191 3.81 10.62 1.07
C PHE A 191 3.89 11.20 2.48
N ASP A 192 3.36 12.40 2.67
CA ASP A 192 3.45 13.11 3.96
C ASP A 192 2.08 13.26 4.64
N ILE A 193 2.01 12.86 5.91
CA ILE A 193 0.82 13.02 6.74
C ILE A 193 1.14 13.99 7.85
N ASN A 194 0.42 15.11 7.86
CA ASN A 194 0.43 16.03 8.98
C ASN A 194 -0.43 15.45 10.10
N LEU A 195 0.18 15.25 11.27
CA LEU A 195 -0.50 14.85 12.49
C LEU A 195 -0.60 16.07 13.41
N PRO A 196 -1.76 16.28 14.07
CA PRO A 196 -1.92 17.43 14.94
C PRO A 196 -0.90 17.41 16.08
N TYR A 197 -0.50 18.61 16.51
CA TYR A 197 0.15 18.77 17.79
C TYR A 197 -0.92 18.62 18.87
N GLY A 198 -0.65 17.74 19.85
CA GLY A 198 -1.47 17.62 21.06
C GLY A 198 -1.31 18.80 21.99
#